data_AF-A0A401YI84-F1
#
_entry.id   AF-A0A401YI84-F1
#
_cell.length_a   1.000
_cell.length_b   1.000
_cell.length_c   1.000
_cell.angle_alpha   90.00
_cell.angle_beta   90.00
_cell.angle_gamma   90.00
#
_symmetry.space_group_name_H-M   'P 1'
#
loop_
_entity.id
_entity.type
_entity.pdbx_description
1 polymer ?
#
loop_
_entity_poly.entity_id
_entity_poly.type
_entity_poly.pdbx_seq_one_letter_code
_entity_poly.pdbx_strand_id
1 'polypeptide(L)'
;MRVRIPRQRTDIERLDRPLPAGLPRPAPRVLRAPRPRGARSAEDALLDYRLVVARTLGRHRPTGEGTCVCGVPSPCPVRAHAARLLDWIRPERA
;
A
#
# COMPACT_ATOMS: atom_id res chain seq x y z
N MET A 1 30.99 8.73 20.77
CA MET A 1 31.30 7.52 19.95
C MET A 1 30.13 7.31 18.97
N ARG A 2 30.31 7.55 17.66
CA ARG A 2 29.21 7.44 16.67
C ARG A 2 29.31 6.09 15.95
N VAL A 3 28.36 5.19 16.21
CA VAL A 3 28.25 3.90 15.52
C VAL A 3 27.69 4.15 14.12
N ARG A 4 28.50 3.97 13.07
CA ARG A 4 28.05 3.98 11.67
C ARG A 4 27.45 2.60 11.36
N ILE A 5 26.12 2.49 11.40
CA ILE A 5 25.42 1.29 10.92
C ILE A 5 25.49 1.29 9.38
N PRO A 6 26.09 0.27 8.74
CA PRO A 6 26.11 0.15 7.28
C PRO A 6 24.66 -0.07 6.80
N ARG A 7 24.14 0.89 6.03
CA ARG A 7 22.82 0.78 5.39
C ARG A 7 22.93 -0.14 4.16
N GLN A 8 22.99 -1.45 4.37
CA GLN A 8 22.83 -2.41 3.28
C GLN A 8 21.42 -2.28 2.69
N ARG A 9 21.34 -2.07 1.38
CA ARG A 9 20.11 -2.22 0.61
C ARG A 9 19.91 -3.71 0.41
N THR A 10 18.85 -4.28 0.96
CA THR A 10 18.48 -5.66 0.67
C THR A 10 17.74 -5.67 -0.66
N ASP A 11 18.34 -6.27 -1.68
CA ASP A 11 17.65 -6.60 -2.92
C ASP A 11 16.59 -7.65 -2.59
N ILE A 12 15.32 -7.35 -2.89
CA ILE A 12 14.23 -8.29 -2.68
C ILE A 12 14.10 -9.10 -3.97
N GLU A 13 14.69 -10.29 -3.98
CA GLU A 13 14.39 -11.29 -5.00
C GLU A 13 12.94 -11.78 -4.77
N ARG A 14 12.06 -11.56 -5.75
CA ARG A 14 10.76 -12.22 -5.74
C ARG A 14 11.00 -13.71 -5.97
N LEU A 15 10.36 -14.56 -5.15
CA LEU A 15 10.23 -15.99 -5.45
C LEU A 15 9.61 -16.12 -6.86
N ASP A 16 10.41 -16.59 -7.81
CA ASP A 16 9.98 -16.89 -9.18
C ASP A 16 8.87 -17.95 -9.11
N ARG A 17 7.62 -17.55 -9.34
CA ARG A 17 6.55 -18.51 -9.64
C ARG A 17 6.93 -19.18 -10.96
N PRO A 18 6.95 -20.52 -11.06
CA PRO A 18 7.36 -21.18 -12.30
C PRO A 18 6.46 -20.72 -13.46
N LEU A 19 7.08 -20.18 -14.51
CA LEU A 19 6.39 -19.83 -15.74
C LEU A 19 6.02 -21.13 -16.50
N PRO A 20 4.84 -21.19 -17.14
CA PRO A 20 4.53 -22.28 -18.04
C PRO A 20 5.54 -22.33 -19.20
N ALA A 21 5.88 -23.54 -19.64
CA ALA A 21 6.90 -23.79 -20.65
C ALA A 21 6.58 -23.05 -21.97
N GLY A 22 7.58 -22.41 -22.57
CA GLY A 22 7.49 -21.73 -23.87
C GLY A 22 7.41 -20.21 -23.83
N LEU A 23 7.36 -19.57 -22.64
CA LEU A 23 7.42 -18.12 -22.53
C LEU A 23 8.85 -17.63 -22.26
N PRO A 24 9.32 -16.55 -22.95
CA PRO A 24 10.61 -15.96 -22.68
C PRO A 24 10.66 -15.47 -21.23
N ARG A 25 11.74 -15.79 -20.52
CA ARG A 25 11.94 -15.38 -19.13
C ARG A 25 11.92 -13.84 -19.08
N PRO A 26 10.98 -13.19 -18.37
CA PRO A 26 10.98 -11.74 -18.28
C PRO A 26 12.28 -11.30 -17.60
N ALA A 27 12.92 -10.25 -18.13
CA ALA A 27 14.12 -9.69 -17.53
C ALA A 27 13.87 -9.38 -16.05
N PRO A 28 14.85 -9.64 -15.15
CA PRO A 28 14.68 -9.43 -13.73
C PRO A 28 14.37 -7.95 -13.48
N ARG A 29 13.10 -7.67 -13.17
CA ARG A 29 12.68 -6.34 -12.71
C ARG A 29 13.06 -6.24 -11.24
N VAL A 30 14.26 -5.72 -10.99
CA VAL A 30 14.67 -5.33 -9.64
C VAL A 30 13.78 -4.15 -9.22
N LEU A 31 12.72 -4.44 -8.49
CA LEU A 31 11.90 -3.43 -7.84
C LEU A 31 12.73 -2.85 -6.71
N ARG A 32 13.27 -1.64 -6.92
CA ARG A 32 13.94 -0.91 -5.84
C ARG A 32 12.93 -0.67 -4.73
N ALA A 33 13.09 -1.37 -3.60
CA ALA A 33 12.28 -1.11 -2.42
C ALA A 33 12.39 0.38 -2.06
N PRO A 34 11.28 1.06 -1.71
CA PRO A 34 11.33 2.41 -1.21
C PRO A 34 12.34 2.49 -0.06
N ARG A 35 13.22 3.50 -0.10
CA ARG A 35 14.24 3.70 0.94
C ARG A 35 13.54 3.80 2.31
N PRO A 36 13.91 2.98 3.31
CA PRO A 36 13.32 3.12 4.64
C PRO A 36 13.64 4.51 5.18
N ARG A 37 12.60 5.28 5.55
CA ARG A 37 12.70 6.69 5.96
C ARG A 37 13.25 6.89 7.39
N GLY A 38 14.09 5.97 7.87
CA GLY A 38 14.54 5.91 9.26
C GLY A 38 13.58 5.14 10.16
N ALA A 39 13.96 4.93 11.43
CA ALA A 39 13.07 4.39 12.44
C ALA A 39 11.95 5.42 12.67
N ARG A 40 10.73 5.05 12.29
CA ARG A 40 9.52 5.82 12.60
C ARG A 40 8.79 5.09 13.71
N SER A 41 8.15 5.82 14.61
CA SER A 41 7.29 5.21 15.60
C SER A 41 6.12 4.50 14.89
N ALA A 42 5.53 3.51 15.57
CA ALA A 42 4.34 2.86 15.05
C ALA A 42 3.19 3.87 14.89
N GLU A 43 3.09 4.86 15.79
CA GLU A 43 2.09 5.92 15.70
C GLU A 43 2.23 6.75 14.42
N ASP A 44 3.45 7.15 14.05
CA ASP A 44 3.70 7.94 12.85
C ASP A 44 3.33 7.16 11.57
N ALA A 45 3.61 5.86 11.56
CA ALA A 45 3.24 4.98 10.44
C ALA A 45 1.71 4.83 10.32
N LEU A 46 1.01 4.70 11.45
CA LEU A 46 -0.46 4.63 11.47
C LEU A 46 -1.08 5.95 11.03
N LEU A 47 -0.49 7.10 11.39
CA LEU A 47 -0.94 8.41 10.93
C LEU A 47 -0.82 8.57 9.41
N ASP A 48 0.33 8.22 8.84
CA ASP A 48 0.54 8.22 7.38
C ASP A 48 -0.49 7.32 6.68
N TYR A 49 -0.76 6.14 7.24
CA TYR A 49 -1.75 5.23 6.69
C TYR A 49 -3.17 5.80 6.74
N ARG A 50 -3.58 6.41 7.88
CA ARG A 50 -4.87 7.11 8.01
C ARG A 50 -5.02 8.21 6.95
N LEU A 51 -3.97 8.99 6.69
CA LEU A 51 -3.98 10.04 5.65
C LEU A 51 -4.16 9.47 4.25
N VAL A 52 -3.54 8.32 3.94
CA VAL A 52 -3.73 7.64 2.64
C VAL A 52 -5.16 7.13 2.50
N VAL A 53 -5.70 6.50 3.54
CA VAL A 53 -7.07 5.98 3.55
C VAL A 53 -8.09 7.11 3.41
N ALA A 54 -7.95 8.20 4.16
CA ALA A 54 -8.84 9.36 4.08
C ALA A 54 -8.83 9.98 2.67
N ARG A 55 -7.65 10.14 2.05
CA ARG A 55 -7.52 10.61 0.66
C ARG A 55 -8.20 9.66 -0.33
N THR A 56 -8.09 8.35 -0.10
CA THR A 56 -8.74 7.33 -0.93
C THR A 56 -10.26 7.45 -0.85
N LEU A 57 -10.81 7.60 0.35
CA LEU A 57 -12.26 7.80 0.55
C LEU A 57 -12.77 9.07 -0.11
N GLY A 58 -11.99 10.17 -0.07
CA GLY A 58 -12.35 11.42 -0.76
C GLY A 58 -12.35 11.29 -2.29
N ARG A 59 -11.37 10.58 -2.86
CA ARG A 59 -11.28 10.32 -4.32
C ARG A 59 -12.35 9.34 -4.80
N HIS A 60 -12.68 8.35 -3.98
CA HIS A 60 -13.69 7.34 -4.28
C HIS A 60 -15.00 7.65 -3.56
N ARG A 61 -15.61 8.81 -3.84
CA ARG A 61 -16.93 9.14 -3.32
C ARG A 61 -18.06 8.61 -4.22
N PRO A 62 -19.22 8.24 -3.66
CA PRO A 62 -20.41 7.95 -4.46
C PRO A 62 -20.84 9.21 -5.22
N THR A 63 -21.34 9.02 -6.43
CA THR A 63 -22.09 10.02 -7.17
C THR A 63 -23.59 9.82 -6.87
N GLY A 64 -24.42 10.84 -7.13
CA GLY A 64 -25.87 10.72 -6.96
C GLY A 64 -26.53 9.70 -7.91
N GLU A 65 -25.80 9.22 -8.92
CA GLU A 65 -26.28 8.33 -9.97
C GLU A 65 -26.00 6.84 -9.68
N GLY A 66 -25.67 6.50 -8.43
CA GLY A 66 -25.37 5.11 -8.05
C GLY A 66 -24.01 4.61 -8.55
N THR A 67 -23.13 5.51 -8.99
CA THR A 67 -21.75 5.18 -9.37
C THR A 67 -20.75 5.80 -8.38
N CYS A 68 -19.47 5.56 -8.57
CA CYS A 68 -18.39 6.21 -7.84
C CYS A 68 -17.62 7.12 -8.80
N VAL A 69 -16.97 8.17 -8.29
CA VAL A 69 -16.14 9.08 -9.09
C VAL A 69 -15.08 8.35 -9.92
N CYS A 70 -14.63 7.16 -9.50
CA CYS A 70 -13.72 6.33 -10.28
C CYS A 70 -14.37 5.53 -11.42
N GLY A 71 -15.66 5.73 -11.71
CA GLY A 71 -16.41 5.08 -12.79
C GLY A 71 -16.97 3.69 -12.46
N VAL A 72 -16.80 3.20 -11.23
CA VAL A 72 -17.29 1.87 -10.81
C VAL A 72 -18.70 2.00 -10.21
N PRO A 73 -19.64 1.09 -10.53
CA PRO A 73 -20.94 1.04 -9.86
C PRO A 73 -20.81 0.96 -8.34
N SER A 74 -21.71 1.60 -7.61
CA SER A 74 -21.75 1.47 -6.17
C SER A 74 -22.31 0.09 -5.77
N PRO A 75 -21.72 -0.60 -4.78
CA PRO A 75 -20.63 -0.13 -3.94
C PRO A 75 -19.25 -0.25 -4.59
N CYS A 76 -18.49 0.85 -4.60
CA CYS A 76 -17.11 0.86 -5.10
C CYS A 76 -16.21 -0.01 -4.19
N PRO A 77 -15.51 -1.02 -4.74
CA PRO A 77 -14.72 -1.96 -3.93
C PRO A 77 -13.52 -1.30 -3.27
N VAL A 78 -12.91 -0.31 -3.94
CA VAL A 78 -11.79 0.48 -3.39
C VAL A 78 -12.25 1.28 -2.18
N ARG A 79 -13.42 1.95 -2.30
CA ARG A 79 -14.02 2.69 -1.20
C ARG A 79 -14.38 1.77 -0.03
N ALA A 80 -15.00 0.63 -0.31
CA ALA A 80 -15.39 -0.35 0.70
C ALA A 80 -14.17 -0.92 1.45
N HIS A 81 -13.08 -1.19 0.73
CA HIS A 81 -11.83 -1.62 1.35
C HIS A 81 -11.20 -0.51 2.21
N ALA A 82 -11.14 0.72 1.71
CA ALA A 82 -10.63 1.87 2.46
C ALA A 82 -11.44 2.13 3.75
N ALA A 83 -12.76 1.99 3.72
CA ALA A 83 -13.61 2.13 4.90
C ALA A 83 -13.28 1.07 5.97
N ARG A 84 -13.14 -0.21 5.57
CA ARG A 84 -12.75 -1.30 6.49
C ARG A 84 -11.38 -1.06 7.12
N LEU A 85 -10.42 -0.56 6.32
CA LEU A 85 -9.08 -0.22 6.82
C LEU A 85 -9.12 0.91 7.84
N LEU A 86 -9.97 1.92 7.63
CA LEU A 86 -10.11 3.02 8.59
C LEU A 86 -10.65 2.53 9.93
N ASP A 87 -11.65 1.65 9.91
CA ASP A 87 -12.22 1.04 11.12
C ASP A 87 -11.21 0.18 11.87
N TRP A 88 -10.34 -0.55 11.16
CA TRP A 88 -9.29 -1.35 11.77
C TRP A 88 -8.24 -0.50 12.51
N ILE A 89 -7.98 0.71 12.03
CA ILE A 89 -6.94 1.60 12.56
C ILE A 89 -7.50 2.58 13.60
N ARG A 90 -8.78 2.47 13.98
CA ARG A 90 -9.35 3.29 15.06
C ARG A 90 -8.70 2.90 16.40
N PRO A 91 -8.25 3.89 17.19
CA PRO A 91 -7.50 3.65 18.43
C PRO A 91 -8.34 2.96 19.51
N GLU A 92 -9.66 2.97 19.42
CA GLU A 92 -10.58 2.33 20.37
C GLU A 92 -10.59 0.79 20.29
N ARG A 93 -9.86 0.20 19.33
CA ARG A 93 -9.76 -1.26 19.13
C ARG A 93 -8.34 -1.83 19.33
N ALA A 94 -7.37 -1.00 19.73
CA ALA A 94 -5.98 -1.39 19.91
C ALA A 94 -5.60 -1.49 21.40
#